data_AF-A0A8T4J7N4-F1
#
_entry.id   AF-A0A8T4J7N4-F1
#
_cell.length_a   1.000
_cell.length_b   1.000
_cell.length_c   1.000
_cell.angle_alpha   90.00
_cell.angle_beta   90.00
_cell.angle_gamma   90.00
#
_symmetry.space_group_name_H-M   'P 1'
#
loop_
_entity.id
_entity.type
_entity.pdbx_description
1 polymer ?
#
loop_
_entity_poly.entity_id
_entity_poly.type
_entity_poly.pdbx_seq_one_letter_code
_entity_poly.pdbx_strand_id
1 'polypeptide(L)' 'LMDATGFTAGVVHAEWILYGGRPHLVECAGRLPGDRIHHLINLSHSCDLTAEYLRVLEGRGPP' A
#
# COMPACT_ATOMS: atom_id res chain seq x y z
N LEU A 1 3.02 -9.54 -7.84
CA LEU A 1 1.70 -8.93 -7.56
C LEU A 1 1.41 -7.81 -8.55
N MET A 2 2.24 -6.76 -8.58
CA MET A 2 2.07 -5.63 -9.52
C MET A 2 2.05 -6.06 -10.98
N ASP A 3 3.03 -6.85 -11.40
CA ASP A 3 3.08 -7.36 -12.78
C ASP A 3 1.87 -8.22 -13.14
N ALA A 4 1.32 -8.95 -12.17
CA ALA A 4 0.17 -9.82 -12.37
C ALA A 4 -1.15 -9.03 -12.49
N THR A 5 -1.24 -7.84 -11.87
CA THR A 5 -2.43 -6.98 -11.92
C THR A 5 -2.32 -5.84 -12.92
N GLY A 6 -1.12 -5.56 -13.45
CA GLY A 6 -0.87 -4.38 -14.28
C GLY A 6 -0.95 -3.06 -13.49
N PHE A 7 -0.89 -3.10 -12.16
CA PHE A 7 -0.95 -1.90 -11.32
C PHE A 7 0.39 -1.17 -11.35
N THR A 8 0.40 0.08 -11.84
CA THR A 8 1.62 0.81 -12.16
C THR A 8 1.99 1.90 -11.16
N ALA A 9 1.01 2.55 -10.53
CA ALA A 9 1.26 3.68 -9.62
C ALA A 9 0.16 3.82 -8.57
N GLY A 10 0.55 4.05 -7.32
CA GLY A 10 -0.35 4.26 -6.18
C GLY A 10 0.11 3.49 -4.95
N VAL A 11 -0.83 3.26 -4.02
CA VAL A 11 -0.61 2.43 -2.82
C VAL A 11 -1.24 1.06 -3.01
N VAL A 12 -0.56 0.02 -2.52
CA VAL A 12 -1.04 -1.36 -2.52
C VAL A 12 -1.26 -1.78 -1.07
N HIS A 13 -2.52 -2.05 -0.72
CA HIS A 13 -2.89 -2.75 0.50
C HIS A 13 -3.00 -4.24 0.20
N ALA A 14 -2.39 -5.11 1.01
CA ALA A 14 -2.44 -6.55 0.80
C ALA A 14 -2.56 -7.31 2.11
N GLU A 15 -3.37 -8.35 2.11
CA GLU A 15 -3.66 -9.17 3.28
C GLU A 15 -3.11 -10.57 3.07
N TRP A 16 -2.41 -11.07 4.08
CA TRP A 16 -1.68 -12.33 4.01
C TRP A 16 -2.02 -13.20 5.21
N ILE A 17 -2.14 -14.51 4.99
CA ILE A 17 -2.25 -15.51 6.05
C ILE A 17 -0.95 -16.31 6.09
N LEU A 18 -0.42 -16.54 7.30
CA LEU A 18 0.66 -17.49 7.53
C LEU A 18 0.06 -18.87 7.81
N TYR A 19 0.35 -19.84 6.94
CA TYR A 19 -0.06 -21.23 7.11
C TYR A 19 1.15 -22.15 6.95
N GLY A 20 1.45 -22.96 7.97
CA GLY A 20 2.63 -23.83 7.98
C GLY A 20 3.96 -23.08 7.81
N GLY A 21 4.04 -21.84 8.29
CA GLY A 21 5.22 -20.98 8.13
C GLY A 21 5.38 -20.33 6.75
N ARG A 22 4.45 -20.59 5.81
CA ARG A 22 4.43 -20.00 4.48
C ARG A 22 3.40 -18.86 4.40
N PRO A 23 3.75 -17.69 3.85
CA PRO A 23 2.78 -16.64 3.58
C PRO A 23 1.96 -16.96 2.33
N HIS A 24 0.65 -16.73 2.43
CA HIS A 24 -0.33 -16.86 1.36
C HIS A 24 -1.07 -15.54 1.21
N LEU A 25 -1.06 -14.97 0.00
CA LEU A 25 -1.83 -13.76 -0.31
C LEU A 25 -3.33 -14.11 -0.33
N VAL A 26 -4.13 -13.36 0.40
CA VAL A 26 -5.59 -13.52 0.49
C VAL A 26 -6.29 -12.45 -0.34
N GLU A 27 -5.89 -11.20 -0.17
CA GLU A 27 -6.47 -10.04 -0.86
C GLU A 27 -5.38 -9.02 -1.22
N CYS A 28 -5.59 -8.28 -2.30
CA CYS A 28 -4.89 -7.03 -2.56
C CYS A 28 -5.83 -5.96 -3.12
N ALA A 29 -5.57 -4.68 -2.80
CA ALA A 29 -6.32 -3.54 -3.29
C ALA A 29 -5.40 -2.35 -3.61
N GLY A 30 -5.65 -1.68 -4.74
CA GLY A 30 -4.93 -0.47 -5.19
C GLY A 30 -5.49 0.81 -4.56
N ARG A 31 -5.42 0.93 -3.23
CA ARG A 31 -5.90 2.08 -2.44
C ARG A 31 -5.16 2.16 -1.11
N LEU A 32 -5.36 3.26 -0.38
CA LEU A 32 -4.91 3.35 1.00
C LEU A 32 -5.53 2.24 1.87
N PRO A 33 -4.78 1.72 2.86
CA PRO A 33 -5.29 0.75 3.81
C PRO A 33 -6.35 1.39 4.71
N GLY A 34 -7.29 0.57 5.18
CA GLY A 34 -8.38 1.03 6.05
C GLY A 34 -7.92 1.45 7.45
N ASP A 35 -8.89 1.88 8.25
CA ASP A 35 -8.71 2.32 9.64
C ASP A 35 -7.56 3.32 9.78
N ARG A 36 -6.64 3.06 10.71
CA ARG A 36 -5.51 3.92 11.04
C ARG A 36 -4.18 3.36 10.54
N ILE A 37 -4.20 2.43 9.59
CA ILE A 37 -2.95 1.80 9.11
C ILE A 37 -2.03 2.85 8.47
N HIS A 38 -2.58 3.76 7.64
CA HIS A 38 -1.80 4.87 7.07
C HIS A 38 -1.20 5.79 8.16
N HIS A 39 -1.92 6.00 9.26
CA HIS A 39 -1.41 6.78 10.40
C HIS A 39 -0.26 6.06 11.13
N LEU A 40 -0.37 4.73 11.32
CA LEU A 40 0.72 3.93 11.91
C LEU A 40 1.98 3.96 11.04
N ILE A 41 1.83 3.93 9.72
CA ILE A 41 2.94 4.08 8.77
C ILE A 41 3.61 5.45 8.92
N ASN A 42 2.82 6.52 9.01
CA ASN A 42 3.36 7.87 9.20
C ASN A 42 4.15 7.98 10.51
N LEU A 43 3.67 7.34 11.59
CA LEU A 43 4.38 7.28 12.87
C LEU A 43 5.69 6.47 12.79
N SER A 44 5.74 5.40 11.99
CA SER A 44 6.91 4.53 11.90
C SER A 44 7.97 4.99 10.89
N HIS A 45 7.58 5.78 9.87
CA HIS A 45 8.46 6.14 8.75
C HIS A 45 8.70 7.65 8.56
N SER A 46 8.29 8.50 9.52
CA SER A 46 8.45 9.96 9.43
C SER A 46 8.02 10.52 8.06
N CYS A 47 6.85 10.08 7.59
CA CYS A 47 6.29 10.43 6.28
C CYS A 47 4.84 10.92 6.41
N ASP A 48 4.31 11.47 5.32
CA ASP A 48 2.86 11.71 5.14
C ASP A 48 2.35 10.89 3.94
N LEU A 49 2.02 9.63 4.19
CA LEU A 49 1.58 8.69 3.16
C LEU A 49 0.36 9.19 2.36
N THR A 50 -0.54 9.94 3.00
CA THR A 50 -1.72 10.48 2.32
C THR A 50 -1.32 11.57 1.34
N ALA A 51 -0.47 12.52 1.77
CA ALA A 51 0.05 13.56 0.90
C ALA A 51 0.86 12.97 -0.28
N GLU A 52 1.71 11.98 -0.01
CA GLU A 52 2.50 11.32 -1.06
C GLU A 52 1.62 10.53 -2.03
N TYR A 53 0.57 9.86 -1.54
CA TYR A 53 -0.38 9.19 -2.41
C TYR A 53 -1.10 10.16 -3.36
N LEU A 54 -1.52 11.33 -2.85
CA LEU A 54 -2.13 12.37 -3.68
C LEU A 54 -1.15 12.90 -4.74
N ARG A 55 0.13 13.11 -4.39
CA ARG A 55 1.17 13.49 -5.37
C ARG A 55 1.27 12.49 -6.52
N VAL A 56 1.25 11.19 -6.21
CA VAL A 56 1.27 10.12 -7.21
C VAL A 56 0.02 10.17 -8.10
N LEU A 57 -1.17 10.34 -7.52
CA LEU A 57 -2.43 10.45 -8.28
C LEU A 57 -2.48 11.69 -9.17
N GLU A 58 -1.82 12.77 -8.78
CA GLU A 58 -1.67 13.99 -9.59
C GLU A 58 -0.60 13.85 -10.69
N GLY A 59 0.05 12.68 -10.83
CA GLY A 59 1.10 12.44 -11.80
C GLY A 59 2.45 13.10 -11.45
N ARG A 60 2.58 13.64 -10.23
CA ARG A 60 3.83 14.27 -9.75
C ARG A 60 4.86 13.25 -9.26
N GLY A 61 4.45 11.99 -9.07
CA GLY A 61 5.29 10.92 -8.55
C GLY A 61 5.61 11.06 -7.05
N PRO A 62 6.25 10.03 -6.47
CA PRO A 62 6.78 10.10 -5.10
C PRO A 62 7.87 11.18 -4.97
N PRO A 63 8.18 11.64 -3.75
CA PRO A 63 9.19 12.66 -3.51
C PRO A 63 10.61 12.13 -3.73
#